data_AF-A0A662AGC6-F1
#
_entry.id   AF-A0A662AGC6-F1
#
_cell.length_a   1.000
_cell.length_b   1.000
_cell.length_c   1.000
_cell.angle_alpha   90.00
_cell.angle_beta   90.00
_cell.angle_gamma   90.00
#
_symmetry.space_group_name_H-M   'P 1'
#
loop_
_entity.id
_entity.type
_entity.pdbx_description
1 polymer ?
#
loop_
_entity_poly.entity_id
_entity_poly.type
_entity_poly.pdbx_seq_one_letter_code
_entity_poly.pdbx_strand_id
1 'polypeptide(L)'
;TGVNENYQSDLSYSLTTNTFGYGFAWDISKAFTLQFGGFVTAYDDQTYNKNYSGINYTETYDKFTYAVSIGLDIKLGGNKE
;
A
#
# COMPACT_ATOMS: atom_id res chain seq x y z
N THR A 1 8.95 -32.65 1.34
CA THR A 1 9.09 -31.30 1.93
C THR A 1 8.78 -30.26 0.86
N GLY A 2 7.57 -30.36 0.31
CA GLY A 2 7.13 -29.58 -0.84
C GLY A 2 6.47 -28.30 -0.37
N VAL A 3 6.89 -27.19 -0.98
CA VAL A 3 6.18 -25.92 -1.04
C VAL A 3 4.66 -26.13 -1.00
N ASN A 4 4.05 -25.63 0.09
CA ASN A 4 2.61 -25.70 0.32
C ASN A 4 1.94 -24.64 -0.57
N GLU A 5 0.88 -25.00 -1.31
CA GLU A 5 0.07 -24.08 -2.13
C GLU A 5 -0.50 -22.90 -1.32
N ASN A 6 -0.50 -23.00 0.00
CA ASN A 6 -0.88 -21.91 0.90
C ASN A 6 0.14 -20.76 1.01
N TYR A 7 1.30 -20.83 0.34
CA TYR A 7 2.33 -19.80 0.54
C TYR A 7 2.06 -18.47 -0.17
N GLN A 8 1.13 -18.40 -1.15
CA GLN A 8 0.91 -17.15 -1.88
C GLN A 8 -0.46 -16.97 -2.56
N SER A 9 -1.43 -17.86 -2.36
CA SER A 9 -2.67 -17.83 -3.17
C SER A 9 -3.82 -17.01 -2.60
N ASP A 10 -3.74 -16.52 -1.37
CA ASP A 10 -4.80 -15.66 -0.81
C ASP A 10 -4.35 -14.21 -0.61
N LEU A 11 -3.87 -13.61 -1.70
CA LEU A 11 -3.87 -12.16 -1.88
C LEU A 11 -5.22 -11.65 -2.40
N SER A 12 -6.27 -12.48 -2.35
CA SER A 12 -7.64 -12.13 -2.78
C SER A 12 -8.55 -11.79 -1.60
N TYR A 13 -7.99 -11.40 -0.45
CA TYR A 13 -8.74 -10.61 0.52
C TYR A 13 -9.06 -9.24 -0.09
N SER A 14 -10.15 -9.19 -0.85
CA SER A 14 -10.83 -7.97 -1.23
C SER A 14 -11.59 -7.45 -0.01
N LEU A 15 -10.84 -7.05 1.01
CA LEU A 15 -11.40 -6.21 2.06
C LEU A 15 -11.79 -4.89 1.42
N THR A 16 -12.96 -4.37 1.81
CA THR A 16 -13.31 -2.99 1.45
C THR A 16 -12.24 -2.10 2.06
N THR A 17 -11.47 -1.44 1.20
CA THR A 17 -10.33 -0.63 1.63
C THR A 17 -10.61 0.82 1.30
N ASN A 18 -10.33 1.69 2.26
CA ASN A 18 -10.30 3.12 2.03
C ASN A 18 -8.85 3.55 1.92
N THR A 19 -8.44 3.97 0.73
CA THR A 19 -7.09 4.51 0.49
C THR A 19 -7.17 6.02 0.41
N PHE A 20 -6.42 6.70 1.26
CA PHE A 20 -6.23 8.14 1.21
C PHE A 20 -4.81 8.44 0.73
N GLY A 21 -4.69 9.26 -0.31
CA GLY A 21 -3.41 9.68 -0.89
C GLY A 21 -3.14 11.16 -0.65
N TYR A 22 -1.87 11.50 -0.40
CA TYR A 22 -1.40 12.88 -0.39
C TYR A 22 -0.13 12.99 -1.23
N GLY A 23 0.06 14.15 -1.84
CA GLY A 23 1.26 14.40 -2.63
C GLY A 23 1.47 15.89 -2.87
N PHE A 24 2.74 16.26 -3.03
CA PHE A 24 3.15 17.60 -3.41
C PHE A 24 4.29 17.52 -4.41
N ALA A 25 4.27 18.43 -5.38
CA ALA A 25 5.36 18.62 -6.32
C ALA A 25 5.97 19.99 -6.07
N TRP A 26 7.30 20.06 -6.11
CA TRP A 26 8.04 21.29 -5.99
C TRP A 26 9.01 21.45 -7.17
N ASP A 27 8.73 22.44 -8.01
CA ASP A 27 9.64 22.87 -9.06
C ASP A 27 10.83 23.61 -8.45
N ILE A 28 12.00 22.96 -8.45
CA ILE A 28 13.27 23.59 -8.05
C ILE A 28 13.76 24.50 -9.18
N SER A 29 13.61 24.06 -10.43
CA SER A 29 14.01 24.81 -11.62
C SER A 29 13.24 24.34 -12.86
N LYS A 30 13.42 25.04 -13.99
CA LYS A 30 12.85 24.60 -15.29
C LYS A 30 13.26 23.19 -15.71
N ALA A 31 14.36 22.67 -15.16
CA ALA A 31 14.91 21.35 -15.48
C ALA A 31 14.63 20.28 -14.41
N PHE A 32 14.29 20.68 -13.18
CA PHE A 32 14.20 19.78 -12.04
C PHE A 32 12.92 20.01 -11.24
N THR A 33 12.13 18.95 -11.10
CA THR A 33 10.93 18.92 -10.25
C THR A 33 11.10 17.78 -9.25
N LEU A 34 10.90 18.09 -7.97
CA LEU A 34 10.79 17.07 -6.93
C LEU A 34 9.33 16.71 -6.74
N GLN A 35 9.06 15.43 -6.61
CA GLN A 35 7.74 14.91 -6.29
C GLN A 35 7.81 14.15 -4.97
N PHE A 36 6.88 14.42 -4.08
CA PHE A 36 6.66 13.65 -2.87
C PHE A 36 5.24 13.16 -2.88
N GLY A 37 5.08 11.89 -2.53
CA GLY A 37 3.79 11.23 -2.49
C GLY A 37 3.73 10.28 -1.31
N GLY A 38 2.53 10.02 -0.85
CA GLY A 38 2.27 8.98 0.12
C GLY A 38 0.83 8.55 0.03
N PHE A 39 0.58 7.32 0.45
CA PHE A 39 -0.77 6.84 0.62
C PHE A 39 -0.88 5.98 1.88
N VAL A 40 -2.05 6.03 2.45
CA VAL A 40 -2.46 5.20 3.58
C VAL A 40 -3.69 4.42 3.16
N THR A 41 -3.65 3.12 3.38
CA THR A 41 -4.76 2.22 3.12
C THR A 41 -5.17 1.59 4.44
N ALA A 42 -6.39 1.91 4.86
CA ALA A 42 -7.07 1.26 5.96
C ALA A 42 -7.97 0.15 5.42
N TYR A 43 -7.93 -1.00 6.08
CA TYR A 43 -8.69 -2.19 5.73
C TYR A 43 -9.84 -2.34 6.75
N ASP A 44 -11.03 -2.71 6.29
CA ASP A 44 -12.18 -2.92 7.19
C ASP A 44 -11.99 -4.18 8.02
N ASP A 45 -12.13 -4.08 9.34
CA ASP A 45 -11.87 -5.18 10.26
C ASP A 45 -12.79 -6.37 9.97
N GLN A 46 -12.22 -7.53 9.72
CA GLN A 46 -12.98 -8.77 9.59
C GLN A 46 -12.74 -9.63 10.83
N THR A 47 -13.80 -9.83 11.60
CA THR A 47 -13.80 -10.65 12.80
C THR A 47 -14.37 -12.03 12.48
N TYR A 48 -13.55 -13.07 12.64
CA TYR A 48 -13.99 -14.45 12.49
C TYR A 48 -14.00 -15.15 13.85
N ASN A 49 -15.13 -15.78 14.18
CA ASN A 49 -15.23 -16.67 15.33
C ASN A 49 -14.67 -18.04 14.92
N LYS A 50 -13.52 -18.41 15.47
CA LYS A 50 -12.90 -19.72 15.26
C LYS A 50 -13.05 -20.57 16.51
N ASN A 51 -13.26 -21.88 16.30
CA ASN A 51 -13.25 -22.87 17.37
C ASN A 51 -12.07 -23.80 17.15
N TYR A 52 -11.20 -23.92 18.14
CA TYR A 52 -10.15 -24.94 18.14
C TYR A 52 -10.24 -25.77 19.41
N SER A 53 -10.47 -27.08 19.25
CA SER A 53 -10.55 -28.05 20.35
C SER A 53 -11.54 -27.67 21.46
N GLY A 54 -12.70 -27.10 21.11
CA GLY A 54 -13.76 -26.75 22.07
C GLY A 54 -13.60 -25.38 22.73
N ILE A 55 -12.52 -24.66 22.44
CA ILE A 55 -12.31 -23.28 22.89
C ILE A 55 -12.67 -22.34 21.73
N ASN A 56 -13.68 -21.50 21.95
CA ASN A 56 -14.04 -20.43 21.03
C ASN A 56 -13.11 -19.24 21.26
N TYR A 57 -12.45 -18.77 20.20
CA TYR A 57 -11.69 -17.52 20.21
C TYR A 57 -12.06 -16.68 18.98
N THR A 58 -12.01 -15.38 19.18
CA THR A 58 -12.35 -14.39 18.18
C THR A 58 -11.04 -13.82 17.63
N GLU A 59 -10.82 -13.97 16.32
CA GLU A 59 -9.65 -13.45 15.63
C GLU A 59 -10.08 -12.25 14.78
N THR A 60 -9.56 -11.08 15.11
CA THR A 60 -9.78 -9.84 14.35
C THR A 60 -8.53 -9.56 13.53
N TYR A 61 -8.69 -9.49 12.21
CA TYR A 61 -7.62 -9.12 11.30
C TYR A 61 -7.70 -7.62 11.01
N ASP A 62 -6.93 -6.83 11.76
CA ASP A 62 -6.67 -5.43 11.46
C ASP A 62 -5.44 -5.33 10.56
N LYS A 63 -5.56 -4.59 9.46
CA LYS A 63 -4.45 -4.32 8.55
C LYS A 63 -4.38 -2.83 8.27
N PHE A 64 -3.19 -2.27 8.46
CA PHE A 64 -2.87 -0.89 8.13
C PHE A 64 -1.65 -0.86 7.22
N THR A 65 -1.76 -0.21 6.06
CA THR A 65 -0.65 -0.05 5.12
C THR A 65 -0.37 1.42 4.88
N TYR A 66 0.89 1.82 5.08
CA TYR A 66 1.36 3.18 4.82
C TYR A 66 2.59 3.12 3.90
N ALA A 67 2.55 3.92 2.83
CA ALA A 67 3.62 3.99 1.85
C ALA A 67 3.97 5.44 1.56
N VAL A 68 5.27 5.69 1.34
CA VAL A 68 5.82 7.00 0.98
C VAL A 68 6.70 6.86 -0.25
N SER A 69 6.72 7.88 -1.09
CA SER A 69 7.49 7.95 -2.31
C SER A 69 8.15 9.32 -2.46
N ILE A 70 9.38 9.30 -2.96
CA ILE A 70 10.12 10.48 -3.41
C ILE A 70 10.53 10.27 -4.87
N GLY A 71 10.30 11.26 -5.71
CA GLY A 71 10.61 11.26 -7.13
C GLY A 71 11.39 12.52 -7.51
N LEU A 72 12.28 12.38 -8.49
CA LEU A 72 13.01 13.48 -9.10
C LEU A 72 12.80 13.40 -10.62
N ASP A 73 12.14 14.40 -11.17
CA ASP A 73 12.03 14.57 -12.62
C ASP A 73 13.17 15.44 -13.12
N ILE A 74 13.85 14.94 -14.16
CA ILE A 74 14.93 15.66 -14.83
C ILE A 74 14.55 15.82 -16.30
N LYS A 75 14.34 17.07 -16.74
CA LYS A 75 14.14 17.37 -18.16
C LYS A 75 15.50 17.45 -18.86
N LEU A 76 15.90 16.35 -19.49
CA LEU A 76 17.08 16.28 -20.35
C LEU A 76 16.68 16.53 -21.80
N GLY A 77 16.86 17.77 -22.27
CA GLY A 77 16.59 18.15 -23.66
C GLY A 77 15.52 19.22 -23.81
N GLY A 78 15.80 20.42 -23.33
CA GLY A 78 15.26 21.63 -23.97
C GLY A 78 16.09 21.88 -25.22
N ASN A 79 15.70 21.34 -26.37
CA ASN A 79 16.37 21.68 -27.61
C ASN A 79 16.08 23.15 -27.97
N LYS A 80 17.18 23.91 -28.03
CA LYS A 80 17.51 24.95 -29.00
C LYS A 80 16.35 25.83 -29.48
N GLU A 81 16.26 27.02 -28.89
CA GLU A 81 16.28 28.30 -29.61
C GLU A 81 17.11 29.32 -28.82
#